data_AF-A6DMD3-F1
#
_entry.id   AF-A6DMD3-F1
#
_cell.length_a   1.000
_cell.length_b   1.000
_cell.length_c   1.000
_cell.angle_alpha   90.00
_cell.angle_beta   90.00
_cell.angle_gamma   90.00
#
_symmetry.space_group_name_H-M   'P 1'
#
loop_
_entity.id
_entity.type
_entity.pdbx_description
1 polymer ?
#
loop_
_entity_poly.entity_id
_entity_poly.type
_entity_poly.pdbx_seq_one_letter_code
_entity_poly.pdbx_strand_id
1 'polypeptide(L)'
;MRNRVLSKKVLGSFIPMGAIIGVFVFKPLVGLFIWLEFELPANPDVPLPTYLTKVMLRSFNPDTILVTLSFAIVGMIIGFMFWFYLKEIAKREQLIDFLSNQPGQDLDALIKGGENDVLEFKSSMRWDYKNEKLNKALEMVIIKTLAGFMNTRGGTLLIGIDDDGVILGLDQD
;
A
#
# COMPACT_ATOMS: atom_id res chain seq x y z
N MET A 1 -3.43 -10.30 -13.96
CA MET A 1 -4.56 -9.52 -13.39
C MET A 1 -4.19 -8.05 -13.38
N ARG A 2 -5.15 -7.16 -13.61
CA ARG A 2 -4.95 -5.76 -14.02
C ARG A 2 -4.46 -4.88 -12.86
N ASN A 3 -3.15 -4.62 -12.81
CA ASN A 3 -2.50 -3.69 -11.87
C ASN A 3 -3.05 -2.26 -12.10
N ARG A 4 -4.12 -1.89 -11.40
CA ARG A 4 -4.59 -0.49 -11.33
C ARG A 4 -3.75 0.22 -10.28
N VAL A 5 -2.48 0.46 -10.59
CA VAL A 5 -1.77 1.56 -9.97
C VAL A 5 -2.60 2.80 -10.30
N LEU A 6 -3.30 3.35 -9.31
CA LEU A 6 -4.06 4.59 -9.45
C LEU A 6 -3.12 5.62 -10.08
N SER A 7 -3.35 5.92 -11.36
CA SER A 7 -2.49 6.81 -12.12
C SER A 7 -2.29 8.11 -11.34
N LYS A 8 -1.07 8.66 -11.35
CA LYS A 8 -0.77 9.95 -10.71
C LYS A 8 -1.78 11.05 -11.09
N LYS A 9 -2.40 10.94 -12.29
CA LYS A 9 -3.50 11.81 -12.75
C LYS A 9 -4.79 11.63 -11.95
N VAL A 10 -5.19 10.39 -11.63
CA VAL A 10 -6.37 10.10 -10.80
C VAL A 10 -6.15 10.58 -9.37
N LEU A 11 -4.93 10.40 -8.84
CA LEU A 11 -4.58 10.88 -7.51
C LEU A 11 -4.63 12.42 -7.42
N GLY A 12 -4.14 13.14 -8.44
CA GLY A 12 -4.23 14.61 -8.47
C GLY A 12 -5.67 15.17 -8.53
N SER A 13 -6.65 14.36 -8.95
CA SER A 13 -8.05 14.77 -9.07
C SER A 13 -8.76 14.99 -7.73
N PHE A 14 -8.21 14.50 -6.62
CA PHE A 14 -8.89 14.58 -5.30
C PHE A 14 -8.88 15.98 -4.69
N ILE A 15 -7.92 16.84 -5.05
CA ILE A 15 -7.83 18.22 -4.55
C ILE A 15 -8.99 19.09 -5.07
N PRO A 16 -9.22 19.21 -6.39
CA PRO A 16 -10.38 19.97 -6.89
C PRO A 16 -11.71 19.33 -6.50
N MET A 17 -11.77 18.00 -6.39
CA MET A 17 -12.97 17.30 -5.90
C MET A 17 -13.29 17.70 -4.45
N GLY A 18 -12.27 17.84 -3.59
CA GLY A 18 -12.43 18.30 -2.22
C GLY A 18 -13.01 19.71 -2.11
N ALA A 19 -12.58 20.64 -2.99
CA ALA A 19 -13.14 21.98 -3.06
C ALA A 19 -14.64 21.96 -3.45
N ILE A 20 -14.99 21.14 -4.45
CA ILE A 20 -16.38 20.97 -4.90
C ILE A 20 -17.24 20.40 -3.76
N ILE A 21 -16.78 19.36 -3.07
CA ILE A 21 -17.50 18.76 -1.94
C ILE A 21 -17.66 19.77 -0.80
N GLY A 22 -16.62 20.56 -0.49
CA GLY A 22 -16.67 21.62 0.52
C GLY A 22 -17.78 22.65 0.27
N VAL A 23 -17.89 23.13 -0.98
CA VAL A 23 -18.85 24.17 -1.35
C VAL A 23 -20.27 23.61 -1.55
N PHE A 24 -20.42 22.48 -2.22
CA PHE A 24 -21.73 21.96 -2.63
C PHE A 24 -22.37 21.01 -1.61
N VAL A 25 -21.60 20.46 -0.68
CA VAL A 25 -22.11 19.52 0.33
C VAL A 25 -22.02 20.14 1.72
N PHE A 26 -20.82 20.51 2.17
CA PHE A 26 -20.64 20.97 3.56
C PHE A 26 -21.29 22.32 3.85
N LYS A 27 -21.14 23.31 2.95
CA LYS A 27 -21.75 24.63 3.15
C LYS A 27 -23.28 24.58 3.32
N PRO A 28 -24.07 23.95 2.42
CA PRO A 28 -25.52 23.86 2.62
C PRO A 28 -25.91 23.02 3.84
N LEU A 29 -25.13 22.00 4.21
CA LEU A 29 -25.35 21.23 5.45
C LEU A 29 -25.19 22.09 6.70
N VAL A 30 -24.15 22.92 6.78
CA VAL A 30 -23.97 23.85 7.90
C VAL A 30 -25.06 24.91 7.91
N GLY A 31 -25.45 25.42 6.73
CA GLY A 31 -26.59 26.32 6.60
C GLY A 31 -27.89 25.71 7.10
N LEU A 32 -28.13 24.43 6.81
CA LEU A 32 -29.26 23.67 7.33
C LEU A 32 -29.21 23.56 8.85
N PHE A 33 -28.05 23.25 9.42
CA PHE A 33 -27.89 23.11 10.87
C PHE A 33 -28.10 24.43 11.62
N ILE A 34 -27.51 25.52 11.13
CA ILE A 34 -27.73 26.86 11.69
C ILE A 34 -29.22 27.22 11.60
N TRP A 35 -29.83 26.96 10.46
CA TRP A 35 -31.25 27.23 10.28
C TRP A 35 -32.13 26.38 11.20
N LEU A 36 -31.75 25.12 11.42
CA LEU A 36 -32.41 24.21 12.37
C LEU A 36 -32.33 24.75 13.82
N GLU A 37 -31.15 25.21 14.23
CA GLU A 37 -30.91 25.69 15.59
C GLU A 37 -31.60 27.03 15.88
N PHE A 38 -31.61 27.95 14.91
CA PHE A 38 -32.01 29.34 15.14
C PHE A 38 -33.41 29.72 14.60
N GLU A 39 -33.98 28.99 13.64
CA GLU A 39 -35.25 29.36 12.99
C GLU A 39 -36.39 28.35 13.20
N LEU A 40 -36.14 27.18 13.80
CA LEU A 40 -37.19 26.20 14.12
C LEU A 40 -38.26 26.67 15.13
N PRO A 41 -38.06 27.64 16.05
CA PRO A 41 -39.17 28.09 16.89
C PRO A 41 -40.04 29.18 16.24
N ALA A 42 -39.73 29.64 15.01
CA ALA A 42 -40.31 30.88 14.48
C ALA A 42 -41.57 30.73 13.61
N ASN A 43 -41.84 29.57 12.98
CA ASN A 43 -43.02 29.43 12.11
C ASN A 43 -43.45 27.95 11.87
N PRO A 44 -44.25 27.32 12.74
CA PRO A 44 -44.53 25.88 12.70
C PRO A 44 -45.35 25.38 11.48
N ASP A 45 -45.92 26.28 10.66
CA ASP A 45 -46.88 25.91 9.62
C ASP A 45 -46.26 25.67 8.23
N VAL A 46 -44.94 25.86 8.08
CA VAL A 46 -44.30 25.69 6.77
C VAL A 46 -43.80 24.24 6.60
N PRO A 47 -44.08 23.58 5.47
CA PRO A 47 -43.62 22.21 5.23
C PRO A 47 -42.09 22.07 5.15
N LEU A 48 -41.56 20.95 5.65
CA LEU A 48 -40.13 20.59 5.60
C LEU A 48 -39.48 20.74 4.20
N PRO A 49 -40.11 20.33 3.09
CA PRO A 49 -39.53 20.49 1.75
C PRO A 49 -39.31 21.96 1.37
N THR A 50 -40.20 22.85 1.78
CA THR A 50 -40.10 24.29 1.52
C THR A 50 -38.94 24.92 2.29
N TYR A 51 -38.62 24.39 3.47
CA TYR A 51 -37.44 24.80 4.21
C TYR A 51 -36.14 24.31 3.57
N LEU A 52 -36.09 23.04 3.15
CA LEU A 52 -34.92 22.47 2.48
C LEU A 52 -34.57 23.26 1.22
N THR A 53 -35.56 23.62 0.40
CA THR A 53 -35.33 24.41 -0.82
C THR A 53 -34.85 25.83 -0.50
N LYS A 54 -35.41 26.48 0.52
CA LYS A 54 -35.00 27.82 0.94
C LYS A 54 -33.56 27.86 1.48
N VAL A 55 -33.18 26.85 2.26
CA VAL A 55 -31.81 26.69 2.79
C VAL A 55 -30.81 26.45 1.66
N MET A 56 -31.14 25.56 0.71
CA MET A 56 -30.30 25.29 -0.46
C MET A 56 -30.08 26.56 -1.28
N LEU A 57 -31.15 27.28 -1.64
CA LEU A 57 -31.05 28.50 -2.44
C LEU A 57 -30.26 29.62 -1.74
N ARG A 58 -30.50 29.85 -0.44
CA ARG A 58 -29.75 30.86 0.34
C ARG A 58 -28.26 30.53 0.43
N SER A 59 -27.92 29.25 0.45
CA SER A 59 -26.53 28.78 0.51
C SER A 59 -25.74 29.07 -0.77
N PHE A 60 -26.38 29.38 -1.90
CA PHE A 60 -25.71 29.76 -3.15
C PHE A 60 -25.76 31.26 -3.47
N ASN A 61 -26.17 32.11 -2.52
CA ASN A 61 -26.22 33.56 -2.75
C ASN A 61 -24.80 34.17 -2.87
N PRO A 62 -24.58 35.05 -3.89
CA PRO A 62 -23.29 35.70 -4.14
C PRO A 62 -22.78 36.53 -2.96
N ASP A 63 -23.68 37.06 -2.13
CA ASP A 63 -23.35 37.89 -0.98
C ASP A 63 -22.51 37.17 0.08
N THR A 64 -22.48 35.83 0.04
CA THR A 64 -21.70 34.97 0.96
C THR A 64 -20.36 34.53 0.38
N ILE A 65 -19.74 35.33 -0.49
CA ILE A 65 -18.53 34.96 -1.22
C ILE A 65 -17.34 34.62 -0.30
N LEU A 66 -17.14 35.36 0.79
CA LEU A 66 -16.04 35.12 1.72
C LEU A 66 -16.18 33.78 2.46
N VAL A 67 -17.40 33.44 2.87
CA VAL A 67 -17.71 32.14 3.50
C VAL A 67 -17.58 31.01 2.47
N THR A 68 -17.95 31.24 1.22
CA THR A 68 -17.80 30.23 0.16
C THR A 68 -16.32 29.90 -0.09
N LEU A 69 -15.45 30.92 -0.08
CA LEU A 69 -14.00 30.73 -0.22
C LEU A 69 -13.41 29.95 0.96
N SER A 70 -13.86 30.19 2.20
CA SER A 70 -13.35 29.43 3.36
C SER A 70 -13.71 27.95 3.27
N PHE A 71 -14.94 27.60 2.89
CA PHE A 71 -15.35 26.21 2.67
C PHE A 71 -14.59 25.56 1.50
N ALA A 72 -14.31 26.29 0.44
CA ALA A 72 -13.48 25.80 -0.66
C ALA A 72 -12.05 25.48 -0.19
N ILE A 73 -11.44 26.37 0.61
CA ILE A 73 -10.09 26.17 1.17
C ILE A 73 -10.05 24.96 2.11
N VAL A 74 -11.01 24.84 3.03
CA VAL A 74 -11.12 23.69 3.93
C VAL A 74 -11.28 22.39 3.12
N GLY A 75 -12.12 22.40 2.10
CA GLY A 75 -12.30 21.27 1.19
C GLY A 75 -11.01 20.89 0.44
N MET A 76 -10.23 21.87 -0.02
CA MET A 76 -8.91 21.64 -0.64
C MET A 76 -7.92 21.03 0.34
N ILE A 77 -7.87 21.49 1.60
CA ILE A 77 -6.97 20.96 2.63
C ILE A 77 -7.30 19.50 2.94
N ILE A 78 -8.59 19.19 3.11
CA ILE A 78 -9.04 17.81 3.34
C ILE A 78 -8.72 16.92 2.14
N GLY A 79 -8.99 17.40 0.92
CA GLY A 79 -8.65 16.69 -0.31
C GLY A 79 -7.14 16.45 -0.46
N PHE A 80 -6.32 17.42 -0.06
CA PHE A 80 -4.86 17.30 -0.05
C PHE A 80 -4.36 16.30 1.00
N MET A 81 -4.89 16.33 2.23
CA MET A 81 -4.58 15.34 3.25
C MET A 81 -4.96 13.94 2.81
N PHE A 82 -6.13 13.77 2.21
CA PHE A 82 -6.59 12.49 1.68
C PHE A 82 -5.73 12.00 0.52
N TRP A 83 -5.34 12.90 -0.39
CA TRP A 83 -4.36 12.63 -1.45
C TRP A 83 -3.03 12.12 -0.88
N PHE A 84 -2.51 12.79 0.14
CA PHE A 84 -1.25 12.43 0.79
C PHE A 84 -1.36 11.06 1.47
N TYR A 85 -2.46 10.80 2.19
CA TYR A 85 -2.72 9.51 2.84
C TYR A 85 -2.79 8.35 1.85
N LEU A 86 -3.57 8.50 0.77
CA LEU A 86 -3.66 7.49 -0.28
C LEU A 86 -2.32 7.28 -0.99
N LYS A 87 -1.56 8.35 -1.22
CA LYS A 87 -0.22 8.27 -1.82
C LYS A 87 0.74 7.49 -0.93
N GLU A 88 0.68 7.69 0.39
CA GLU A 88 1.58 7.01 1.32
C GLU A 88 1.26 5.52 1.46
N ILE A 89 -0.01 5.14 1.36
CA ILE A 89 -0.42 3.73 1.28
C ILE A 89 0.04 3.09 -0.04
N ALA A 90 -0.14 3.77 -1.18
CA ALA A 90 0.23 3.24 -2.49
C ALA A 90 1.74 2.98 -2.64
N LYS A 91 2.62 3.70 -1.93
CA LYS A 91 4.06 3.40 -1.91
C LYS A 91 4.37 2.04 -1.31
N ARG A 92 3.61 1.61 -0.31
CA ARG A 92 3.85 0.36 0.43
C ARG A 92 3.59 -0.87 -0.44
N GLU A 93 2.71 -0.74 -1.44
CA GLU A 93 2.43 -1.81 -2.39
C GLU A 93 3.67 -2.19 -3.22
N GLN A 94 4.54 -1.25 -3.57
CA GLN A 94 5.72 -1.53 -4.40
C GLN A 94 6.74 -2.44 -3.70
N LEU A 95 6.90 -2.28 -2.38
CA LEU A 95 7.79 -3.14 -1.59
C LEU A 95 7.24 -4.57 -1.53
N ILE A 96 5.92 -4.71 -1.36
CA ILE A 96 5.26 -6.01 -1.29
C ILE A 96 5.33 -6.73 -2.64
N ASP A 97 5.12 -6.01 -3.74
CA ASP A 97 5.20 -6.56 -5.09
C ASP A 97 6.63 -6.96 -5.48
N PHE A 98 7.63 -6.18 -5.04
CA PHE A 98 9.05 -6.52 -5.20
C PHE A 98 9.44 -7.77 -4.43
N LEU A 99 9.02 -7.89 -3.17
CA LEU A 99 9.30 -9.06 -2.34
C LEU A 99 8.53 -10.31 -2.82
N SER A 100 7.32 -10.14 -3.37
CA SER A 100 6.47 -11.25 -3.80
C SER A 100 6.84 -11.83 -5.18
N ASN A 101 7.46 -11.06 -6.08
CA ASN A 101 7.76 -11.49 -7.44
C ASN A 101 9.22 -11.96 -7.66
N GLN A 102 10.09 -11.87 -6.65
CA GLN A 102 11.49 -12.32 -6.77
C GLN A 102 11.73 -13.84 -6.65
N PRO A 103 11.02 -14.65 -5.84
CA PRO A 103 11.56 -15.97 -5.50
C PRO A 103 11.44 -17.04 -6.60
N GLY A 104 10.46 -16.92 -7.52
CA GLY A 104 10.16 -18.00 -8.46
C GLY A 104 10.89 -17.93 -9.81
N GLN A 105 10.99 -16.75 -10.42
CA GLN A 105 11.64 -16.58 -11.73
C GLN A 105 13.15 -16.43 -11.65
N ASP A 106 13.66 -15.96 -10.51
CA ASP A 106 15.09 -15.74 -10.31
C ASP A 106 15.82 -17.05 -9.92
N LEU A 107 15.13 -17.98 -9.26
CA LEU A 107 15.73 -19.24 -8.80
C LEU A 107 16.24 -20.10 -9.97
N ASP A 108 15.45 -20.30 -11.02
CA ASP A 108 15.88 -21.05 -12.21
C ASP A 108 17.08 -20.39 -12.92
N ALA A 109 17.15 -19.05 -12.89
CA ALA A 109 18.27 -18.31 -13.46
C ALA A 109 19.53 -18.44 -12.59
N LEU A 110 19.37 -18.41 -11.26
CA LEU A 110 20.45 -18.62 -10.29
C LEU A 110 21.03 -20.04 -10.40
N ILE A 111 20.19 -21.07 -10.47
CA ILE A 111 20.62 -22.47 -10.63
C ILE A 111 21.41 -22.64 -11.93
N LYS A 112 20.90 -22.12 -13.05
CA LYS A 112 21.60 -22.14 -14.35
C LYS A 112 22.91 -21.35 -14.35
N GLY A 113 23.02 -20.33 -13.49
CA GLY A 113 24.21 -19.52 -13.31
C GLY A 113 25.35 -20.25 -12.59
N GLY A 114 25.04 -21.33 -11.87
CA GLY A 114 26.01 -22.13 -11.11
C GLY A 114 26.54 -21.41 -9.86
N GLU A 115 27.29 -22.15 -9.05
CA GLU A 115 27.94 -21.62 -7.86
C GLU A 115 28.97 -20.52 -8.19
N ASN A 116 29.08 -19.52 -7.32
CA ASN A 116 30.04 -18.43 -7.44
C ASN A 116 30.32 -17.81 -6.05
N ASP A 117 31.20 -16.80 -6.00
CA ASP A 117 31.63 -16.14 -4.76
C ASP A 117 30.49 -15.63 -3.85
N VAL A 118 29.29 -15.43 -4.40
CA VAL A 118 28.10 -14.93 -3.68
C VAL A 118 26.90 -15.87 -3.77
N LEU A 119 27.06 -17.08 -4.33
CA LEU A 119 26.01 -18.08 -4.49
C LEU A 119 26.57 -19.48 -4.27
N GLU A 120 26.08 -20.18 -3.23
CA GLU A 120 26.51 -21.54 -2.90
C GLU A 120 25.30 -22.49 -2.90
N PHE A 121 25.47 -23.70 -3.43
CA PHE A 121 24.48 -24.77 -3.38
C PHE A 121 24.84 -25.78 -2.31
N LYS A 122 23.82 -26.27 -1.62
CA LYS A 122 23.94 -27.37 -0.66
C LYS A 122 22.77 -28.31 -0.85
N SER A 123 23.06 -29.60 -0.94
CA SER A 123 22.04 -30.63 -1.11
C SER A 123 21.03 -30.66 0.03
N SER A 124 21.45 -30.28 1.23
CA SER A 124 20.71 -30.38 2.50
C SER A 124 21.42 -29.60 3.61
N MET A 125 20.69 -29.33 4.68
CA MET A 125 21.20 -28.75 5.93
C MET A 125 21.76 -29.81 6.88
N ARG A 126 21.11 -30.98 7.00
CA ARG A 126 21.43 -32.02 8.00
C ARG A 126 21.42 -33.43 7.43
N TRP A 127 20.76 -33.69 6.31
CA TRP A 127 20.64 -35.01 5.71
C TRP A 127 21.83 -35.36 4.81
N ASP A 128 22.56 -36.42 5.12
CA ASP A 128 23.67 -36.88 4.29
C ASP A 128 23.18 -37.88 3.23
N TYR A 129 23.04 -37.45 1.98
CA TYR A 129 22.58 -38.29 0.87
C TYR A 129 23.52 -39.45 0.53
N LYS A 130 24.81 -39.40 0.91
CA LYS A 130 25.75 -40.50 0.65
C LYS A 130 25.60 -41.63 1.66
N ASN A 131 25.26 -41.27 2.90
CA ASN A 131 25.15 -42.20 4.02
C ASN A 131 23.69 -42.47 4.45
N GLU A 132 22.73 -41.85 3.76
CA GLU A 132 21.28 -41.91 4.02
C GLU A 132 20.92 -41.74 5.50
N LYS A 133 21.52 -40.71 6.14
CA LYS A 133 21.32 -40.46 7.56
C LYS A 133 21.48 -38.99 7.93
N LEU A 134 20.91 -38.61 9.06
CA LEU A 134 21.18 -37.31 9.67
C LEU A 134 22.66 -37.20 10.10
N ASN A 135 23.31 -36.13 9.64
CA ASN A 135 24.69 -35.80 9.88
C ASN A 135 24.82 -34.35 10.39
N LYS A 136 24.98 -34.19 11.70
CA LYS A 136 25.18 -32.87 12.34
C LYS A 136 26.42 -32.12 11.84
N ALA A 137 27.37 -32.79 11.20
CA ALA A 137 28.53 -32.10 10.64
C ALA A 137 28.14 -31.20 9.46
N LEU A 138 27.07 -31.54 8.72
CA LEU A 138 26.56 -30.72 7.61
C LEU A 138 26.03 -29.36 8.09
N GLU A 139 25.39 -29.34 9.26
CA GLU A 139 24.93 -28.11 9.91
C GLU A 139 26.09 -27.13 10.14
N MET A 140 27.25 -27.64 10.55
CA MET A 140 28.46 -26.84 10.73
C MET A 140 29.02 -26.30 9.40
N VAL A 141 28.84 -27.03 8.29
CA VAL A 141 29.21 -26.56 6.94
C VAL A 141 28.32 -25.38 6.55
N ILE A 142 27.00 -25.48 6.76
CA ILE A 142 26.05 -24.39 6.50
C ILE A 142 26.42 -23.13 7.29
N ILE A 143 26.70 -23.28 8.58
CA ILE A 143 27.09 -22.16 9.44
C ILE A 143 28.39 -21.51 8.95
N LYS A 144 29.38 -22.30 8.50
CA LYS A 144 30.62 -21.76 7.93
C LYS A 144 30.36 -20.97 6.65
N THR A 145 29.50 -21.46 5.76
CA THR A 145 29.13 -20.73 4.54
C THR A 145 28.43 -19.41 4.88
N LEU A 146 27.48 -19.42 5.82
CA LEU A 146 26.82 -18.20 6.29
C LEU A 146 27.81 -17.21 6.90
N ALA A 147 28.73 -17.68 7.75
CA ALA A 147 29.78 -16.85 8.30
C ALA A 147 30.71 -16.28 7.21
N GLY A 148 31.01 -17.06 6.17
CA GLY A 148 31.76 -16.61 4.99
C GLY A 148 31.06 -15.48 4.25
N PHE A 149 29.76 -15.61 3.99
CA PHE A 149 28.95 -14.56 3.38
C PHE A 149 28.88 -13.30 4.25
N MET A 150 28.67 -13.46 5.56
CA MET A 150 28.63 -12.34 6.51
C MET A 150 29.96 -11.57 6.59
N ASN A 151 31.09 -12.27 6.42
CA ASN A 151 32.42 -11.68 6.45
C ASN A 151 32.88 -11.09 5.11
N THR A 152 32.10 -11.25 4.04
CA THR A 152 32.43 -10.78 2.69
C THR A 152 31.38 -9.81 2.17
N ARG A 153 30.90 -9.96 0.93
CA ARG A 153 29.93 -9.05 0.29
C ARG A 153 28.48 -9.50 0.50
N GLY A 154 28.24 -10.40 1.46
CA GLY A 154 26.99 -11.16 1.53
C GLY A 154 26.98 -12.29 0.53
N GLY A 155 25.85 -12.98 0.43
CA GLY A 155 25.66 -14.08 -0.51
C GLY A 155 24.31 -14.76 -0.32
N THR A 156 24.02 -15.69 -1.23
CA THR A 156 22.81 -16.51 -1.25
C THR A 156 23.21 -17.97 -1.09
N LEU A 157 22.56 -18.67 -0.17
CA LEU A 157 22.73 -20.10 0.05
C LEU A 157 21.45 -20.80 -0.38
N LEU A 158 21.53 -21.66 -1.39
CA LEU A 158 20.41 -22.50 -1.81
C LEU A 158 20.57 -23.89 -1.20
N ILE A 159 19.53 -24.34 -0.48
CA ILE A 159 19.50 -25.65 0.18
C ILE A 159 18.48 -26.52 -0.55
N GLY A 160 18.81 -27.81 -0.74
CA GLY A 160 17.99 -28.74 -1.50
C GLY A 160 18.39 -28.81 -2.96
N ILE A 161 19.61 -28.40 -3.31
CA ILE A 161 20.16 -28.44 -4.68
C ILE A 161 21.55 -29.06 -4.60
N ASP A 162 21.84 -30.04 -5.47
CA ASP A 162 23.17 -30.63 -5.54
C ASP A 162 24.17 -29.75 -6.30
N ASP A 163 25.43 -30.17 -6.29
CA ASP A 163 26.54 -29.45 -6.95
C ASP A 163 26.36 -29.39 -8.48
N ASP A 164 25.54 -30.27 -9.06
CA ASP A 164 25.21 -30.30 -10.50
C ASP A 164 23.97 -29.44 -10.85
N GLY A 165 23.37 -28.77 -9.86
CA GLY A 165 22.18 -27.92 -10.03
C GLY A 165 20.86 -28.69 -10.08
N VAL A 166 20.85 -29.97 -9.71
CA VAL A 166 19.64 -30.79 -9.62
C VAL A 166 18.90 -30.46 -8.31
N ILE A 167 17.61 -30.19 -8.43
CA ILE A 167 16.74 -29.88 -7.29
C ILE A 167 16.38 -31.20 -6.57
N LEU A 168 16.93 -31.39 -5.37
CA LEU A 168 16.65 -32.52 -4.47
C LEU A 168 15.46 -32.24 -3.53
N GLY A 169 15.22 -30.97 -3.20
CA GLY A 169 14.21 -30.56 -2.22
C GLY A 169 14.66 -30.72 -0.76
N LEU A 170 13.75 -30.50 0.17
CA LEU A 170 14.02 -30.50 1.62
C LEU A 170 13.29 -31.61 2.39
N ASP A 171 12.61 -32.53 1.69
CA ASP A 171 11.73 -33.51 2.34
C ASP A 171 12.47 -34.50 3.25
N GLN A 172 13.77 -34.69 3.07
CA GLN A 172 14.59 -35.63 3.85
C GLN A 172 15.30 -34.99 5.07
N ASP A 173 15.23 -33.67 5.22
CA ASP A 173 15.89 -32.89 6.29
C ASP A 173 15.03 -32.73 7.56
#